data_AF-A0A6M8B8Q2-F1
#
_entry.id   AF-A0A6M8B8Q2-F1
#
_cell.length_a   1.000
_cell.length_b   1.000
_cell.length_c   1.000
_cell.angle_alpha   90.00
_cell.angle_beta   90.00
_cell.angle_gamma   90.00
#
_symmetry.space_group_name_H-M   'P 1'
#
loop_
_entity.id
_entity.type
_entity.pdbx_description
1 polymer ?
#
loop_
_entity_poly.entity_id
_entity_poly.type
_entity_poly.pdbx_seq_one_letter_code
_entity_poly.pdbx_strand_id
1 'polypeptide(L)'
;MKKVFWMTMAAGLVAGAGAIALALPQMSIAGGQRGGTRVRISEDGTQLRLTSEGRSQTISANSMNVRVLDGVNCEKLQIEPEQTLNGQRFHPSVGIDPQTGNVAVGVILQECVETQLSAVFVIDPQGGGHALYRVQVPGERVLQDEFTTYPMRDLINIGYLGNDLLVKHGDASGSAAIMVFTPSGTPAGQYAGCVYTAIEEGRGLCPPDSVAN
;
A
#
# COMPACT_ATOMS: atom_id res chain seq x y z
N MET A 1 87.33 -1.24 18.62
CA MET A 1 87.48 -0.25 19.72
C MET A 1 86.56 0.93 19.44
N LYS A 2 85.77 1.34 20.46
CA LYS A 2 85.36 2.71 20.88
C LYS A 2 85.24 3.79 19.77
N LYS A 3 84.25 4.67 19.65
CA LYS A 3 83.18 5.26 20.51
C LYS A 3 82.47 6.30 19.56
N VAL A 4 81.12 6.41 19.49
CA VAL A 4 80.26 7.41 20.22
C VAL A 4 80.54 8.86 19.74
N PHE A 5 79.63 9.75 19.29
CA PHE A 5 78.25 10.09 19.70
C PHE A 5 77.55 11.11 18.73
N TRP A 6 76.23 10.94 18.50
CA TRP A 6 75.08 11.90 18.64
C TRP A 6 74.91 13.06 17.61
N MET A 7 73.69 13.52 17.25
CA MET A 7 72.42 13.59 17.99
C MET A 7 71.18 13.87 17.09
N THR A 8 70.04 13.23 17.41
CA THR A 8 68.62 13.70 17.41
C THR A 8 67.92 14.26 16.16
N MET A 9 66.85 13.59 15.68
CA MET A 9 65.39 13.82 15.90
C MET A 9 64.78 14.58 14.70
N ALA A 10 63.58 14.31 14.20
CA ALA A 10 62.33 13.96 14.88
C ALA A 10 61.40 13.08 14.02
N ALA A 11 60.48 12.44 14.73
CA ALA A 11 59.44 11.54 14.24
C ALA A 11 58.28 12.27 13.54
N GLY A 12 57.61 11.56 12.63
CA GLY A 12 56.33 11.94 12.05
C GLY A 12 55.70 10.72 11.37
N LEU A 13 54.96 9.93 12.16
CA LEU A 13 54.24 8.72 11.76
C LEU A 13 52.78 9.12 11.51
N VAL A 14 52.24 8.90 10.32
CA VAL A 14 50.79 8.87 10.09
C VAL A 14 50.45 7.61 9.30
N ALA A 15 49.65 6.78 9.96
CA ALA A 15 49.27 5.43 9.58
C ALA A 15 48.00 5.40 8.70
N GLY A 16 47.97 4.43 7.79
CA GLY A 16 46.81 3.58 7.48
C GLY A 16 45.49 4.27 7.11
N ALA A 17 45.22 4.38 5.81
CA ALA A 17 43.88 4.59 5.29
C ALA A 17 43.05 3.30 5.46
N GLY A 18 42.33 3.18 6.58
CA GLY A 18 41.24 2.22 6.74
C GLY A 18 39.99 2.76 6.06
N ALA A 19 39.51 2.05 5.04
CA ALA A 19 38.23 2.34 4.40
C ALA A 19 37.08 2.06 5.40
N ILE A 20 36.42 3.12 5.87
CA ILE A 20 35.19 3.02 6.65
C ILE A 20 34.07 2.74 5.66
N ALA A 21 33.63 1.48 5.59
CA ALA A 21 32.37 1.13 4.96
C ALA A 21 31.24 1.73 5.80
N LEU A 22 30.68 2.85 5.34
CA LEU A 22 29.44 3.39 5.87
C LEU A 22 28.32 2.42 5.50
N ALA A 23 27.91 1.59 6.45
CA ALA A 23 26.67 0.84 6.36
C ALA A 23 25.52 1.86 6.33
N LEU A 24 24.98 2.11 5.13
CA LEU A 24 23.76 2.88 4.97
C LEU A 24 22.64 2.12 5.71
N PRO A 25 21.88 2.77 6.61
CA PRO A 25 20.68 2.15 7.16
C PRO A 25 19.75 1.82 5.99
N GLN A 26 19.35 0.55 5.89
CA GLN A 26 18.37 0.09 4.92
C GLN A 26 17.10 0.93 5.06
N MET A 27 16.82 1.77 4.06
CA MET A 27 15.54 2.48 3.97
C MET A 27 14.45 1.44 3.74
N SER A 28 13.72 1.09 4.79
CA SER A 28 12.43 0.43 4.64
C SER A 28 11.48 1.44 3.97
N ILE A 29 11.11 1.16 2.73
CA ILE A 29 10.20 2.01 1.96
C ILE A 29 8.78 1.77 2.49
N ALA A 30 8.28 2.76 3.24
CA ALA A 30 6.92 2.94 3.72
C ALA A 30 6.31 1.86 4.64
N GLY A 31 5.59 2.35 5.67
CA GLY A 31 5.01 1.52 6.72
C GLY A 31 4.36 2.35 7.82
N GLY A 32 3.21 1.90 8.33
CA GLY A 32 2.51 2.53 9.45
C GLY A 32 2.91 1.91 10.80
N GLN A 33 2.84 2.69 11.88
CA GLN A 33 2.91 2.19 13.25
C GLN A 33 1.87 2.88 14.13
N ARG A 34 0.93 2.11 14.68
CA ARG A 34 -0.06 2.57 15.69
C ARG A 34 -0.53 1.40 16.54
N GLY A 35 -0.84 1.64 17.82
CA GLY A 35 -1.47 0.65 18.70
C GLY A 35 -0.69 -0.67 18.89
N GLY A 36 0.64 -0.66 18.70
CA GLY A 36 1.45 -1.89 18.74
C GLY A 36 1.53 -2.65 17.41
N THR A 37 0.66 -2.31 16.44
CA THR A 37 0.71 -2.82 15.07
C THR A 37 1.74 -2.04 14.26
N ARG A 38 2.57 -2.76 13.51
CA ARG A 38 3.59 -2.22 12.59
C ARG A 38 3.52 -2.93 11.26
N VAL A 39 3.69 -2.17 10.19
CA VAL A 39 3.68 -2.69 8.82
C VAL A 39 4.94 -2.23 8.11
N ARG A 40 5.56 -3.12 7.33
CA ARG A 40 6.66 -2.78 6.43
C ARG A 40 6.46 -3.48 5.09
N ILE A 41 6.62 -2.75 4.01
CA ILE A 41 6.61 -3.33 2.66
C ILE A 41 8.06 -3.64 2.26
N SER A 42 8.28 -4.75 1.56
CA SER A 42 9.59 -5.11 1.00
C SER A 42 10.00 -4.09 -0.07
N GLU A 43 11.30 -4.01 -0.34
CA GLU A 43 11.84 -3.03 -1.30
C GLU A 43 11.26 -3.20 -2.72
N ASP A 44 11.03 -4.45 -3.14
CA ASP A 44 10.38 -4.79 -4.41
C ASP A 44 8.84 -4.65 -4.39
N GLY A 45 8.26 -4.33 -3.23
CA GLY A 45 6.82 -4.20 -3.04
C GLY A 45 6.04 -5.52 -3.08
N THR A 46 6.67 -6.68 -3.23
CA THR A 46 5.96 -7.96 -3.42
C THR A 46 5.50 -8.60 -2.12
N GLN A 47 6.04 -8.15 -0.98
CA GLN A 47 5.76 -8.68 0.34
C GLN A 47 5.45 -7.57 1.35
N LEU A 48 4.59 -7.89 2.29
CA LEU A 48 4.26 -7.06 3.42
C LEU A 48 4.53 -7.83 4.71
N ARG A 49 5.33 -7.24 5.60
CA ARG A 49 5.57 -7.74 6.94
C ARG A 49 4.69 -7.00 7.92
N LEU A 50 3.72 -7.71 8.49
CA LEU A 50 2.82 -7.23 9.53
C LEU A 50 3.31 -7.75 10.88
N THR A 51 3.52 -6.85 11.83
CA THR A 51 3.79 -7.18 13.23
C THR A 51 2.65 -6.67 14.10
N SER A 52 1.96 -7.55 14.80
CA SER A 52 0.91 -7.19 15.77
C SER A 52 1.09 -8.05 17.03
N GLU A 53 0.91 -7.45 18.21
CA GLU A 53 1.02 -8.15 19.51
C GLU A 53 2.31 -8.98 19.68
N GLY A 54 3.43 -8.48 19.14
CA GLY A 54 4.73 -9.16 19.20
C GLY A 54 4.91 -10.33 18.23
N ARG A 55 3.89 -10.69 17.44
CA ARG A 55 3.95 -11.70 16.38
C ARG A 55 4.19 -11.03 15.04
N SER A 56 4.95 -11.69 14.16
CA SER A 56 5.21 -11.21 12.80
C SER A 56 4.71 -12.22 11.77
N GLN A 57 4.11 -11.71 10.71
CA GLN A 57 3.70 -12.48 9.54
C GLN A 57 4.10 -11.77 8.26
N THR A 58 4.37 -12.55 7.22
CA THR A 58 4.67 -12.06 5.87
C THR A 58 3.51 -12.43 4.95
N ILE A 59 3.02 -11.44 4.21
CA ILE A 59 1.88 -11.56 3.30
C ILE A 59 2.38 -11.21 1.90
N SER A 60 2.06 -12.02 0.89
CA SER A 60 2.44 -11.74 -0.49
C SER A 60 1.38 -10.89 -1.18
N ALA A 61 1.80 -9.96 -2.04
CA ALA A 61 0.86 -9.21 -2.88
C ALA A 61 0.04 -10.16 -3.76
N ASN A 62 0.66 -11.24 -4.26
CA ASN A 62 0.01 -12.21 -5.13
C ASN A 62 -1.08 -13.05 -4.43
N SER A 63 -1.11 -13.10 -3.09
CA SER A 63 -2.24 -13.71 -2.37
C SER A 63 -3.46 -12.80 -2.25
N MET A 64 -3.34 -11.54 -2.67
CA MET A 64 -4.44 -10.57 -2.67
C MET A 64 -5.13 -10.57 -4.03
N ASN A 65 -6.17 -11.39 -4.16
CA ASN A 65 -6.93 -11.53 -5.39
C ASN A 65 -8.30 -10.84 -5.28
N VAL A 66 -8.80 -10.32 -6.39
CA VAL A 66 -10.12 -9.70 -6.47
C VAL A 66 -10.70 -9.85 -7.88
N ARG A 67 -12.02 -9.98 -7.97
CA ARG A 67 -12.76 -9.97 -9.23
C ARG A 67 -13.16 -8.53 -9.55
N VAL A 68 -12.66 -8.01 -10.67
CA VAL A 68 -12.92 -6.63 -11.12
C VAL A 68 -13.94 -6.67 -12.26
N LEU A 69 -15.03 -5.94 -12.09
CA LEU A 69 -16.05 -5.73 -13.11
C LEU A 69 -15.70 -4.51 -13.98
N ASP A 70 -15.99 -4.58 -15.27
CA ASP A 70 -15.87 -3.45 -16.20
C ASP A 70 -14.50 -2.73 -16.13
N GLY A 71 -13.46 -3.48 -15.79
CA GLY A 71 -12.10 -2.99 -15.67
C GLY A 71 -11.36 -3.07 -17.00
N VAL A 72 -10.40 -2.16 -17.21
CA VAL A 72 -9.47 -2.27 -18.33
C VAL A 72 -8.55 -3.48 -18.12
N ASN A 73 -8.38 -4.30 -19.15
CA ASN A 73 -7.31 -5.27 -19.23
C ASN A 73 -6.11 -4.57 -19.90
N CYS A 74 -5.04 -4.33 -19.15
CA CYS A 74 -3.90 -3.52 -19.59
C CYS A 74 -3.09 -4.20 -20.71
N GLU A 75 -3.17 -5.52 -20.86
CA GLU A 75 -2.50 -6.27 -21.94
C GLU A 75 -3.27 -6.16 -23.25
N LYS A 76 -4.60 -6.33 -23.20
CA LYS A 76 -5.47 -6.30 -24.38
C LYS A 76 -5.93 -4.90 -24.76
N LEU A 77 -5.77 -3.92 -23.85
CA LEU A 77 -6.24 -2.55 -23.98
C LEU A 77 -7.76 -2.46 -24.23
N GLN A 78 -8.52 -3.32 -23.56
CA GLN A 78 -9.98 -3.41 -23.69
C GLN A 78 -10.64 -3.51 -22.32
N ILE A 79 -11.89 -3.03 -22.23
CA ILE A 79 -12.72 -3.23 -21.03
C ILE A 79 -13.22 -4.68 -21.06
N GLU A 80 -12.89 -5.43 -20.02
CA GLU A 80 -13.40 -6.77 -19.81
C GLU A 80 -14.61 -6.70 -18.85
N PRO A 81 -15.75 -7.36 -19.16
CA PRO A 81 -16.91 -7.34 -18.29
C PRO A 81 -16.63 -7.86 -16.87
N GLU A 82 -15.68 -8.79 -16.77
CA GLU A 82 -15.21 -9.39 -15.53
C GLU A 82 -13.80 -9.95 -15.73
N GLN A 83 -12.92 -9.75 -14.75
CA GLN A 83 -11.60 -10.37 -14.70
C GLN A 83 -11.16 -10.63 -13.25
N THR A 84 -10.58 -11.81 -12.98
CA THR A 84 -9.96 -12.08 -11.67
C THR A 84 -8.49 -11.70 -11.73
N LEU A 85 -8.07 -10.83 -10.83
CA LEU A 85 -6.72 -10.29 -10.77
C LEU A 85 -6.08 -10.57 -9.43
N ASN A 86 -4.77 -10.79 -9.46
CA ASN A 86 -3.94 -10.93 -8.27
C ASN A 86 -3.05 -9.70 -8.11
N GLY A 87 -2.70 -9.35 -6.87
CA GLY A 87 -1.78 -8.27 -6.59
C GLY A 87 -0.38 -8.55 -7.14
N GLN A 88 0.16 -7.56 -7.85
CA GLN A 88 1.54 -7.59 -8.33
C GLN A 88 2.49 -7.01 -7.28
N ARG A 89 2.08 -5.88 -6.67
CA ARG A 89 2.85 -5.19 -5.62
C ARG A 89 1.94 -4.41 -4.68
N PHE A 90 2.41 -4.21 -3.46
CA PHE A 90 1.80 -3.29 -2.52
C PHE A 90 2.09 -1.85 -2.90
N HIS A 91 1.07 -1.01 -2.80
CA HIS A 91 1.24 0.43 -2.83
C HIS A 91 1.88 0.90 -1.50
N PRO A 92 2.81 1.88 -1.50
CA PRO A 92 3.49 2.33 -0.28
C PRO A 92 2.57 2.89 0.81
N SER A 93 1.37 3.36 0.43
CA SER A 93 0.40 3.90 1.39
C SER A 93 -0.30 2.79 2.17
N VAL A 94 -0.27 2.91 3.50
CA VAL A 94 -0.88 1.98 4.46
C VAL A 94 -1.61 2.78 5.53
N GLY A 95 -2.87 2.41 5.80
CA GLY A 95 -3.64 2.91 6.92
C GLY A 95 -3.68 1.89 8.06
N ILE A 96 -3.54 2.34 9.31
CA ILE A 96 -3.78 1.50 10.50
C ILE A 96 -4.89 2.15 11.32
N ASP A 97 -5.99 1.42 11.51
CA ASP A 97 -7.09 1.81 12.37
C ASP A 97 -6.58 1.85 13.82
N PRO A 98 -6.63 3.01 14.50
CA PRO A 98 -6.12 3.15 15.86
C PRO A 98 -6.97 2.41 16.91
N GLN A 99 -8.23 2.09 16.63
CA GLN A 99 -9.14 1.44 17.57
C GLN A 99 -9.07 -0.08 17.48
N THR A 100 -9.03 -0.61 16.26
CA THR A 100 -9.10 -2.05 16.01
C THR A 100 -7.74 -2.67 15.72
N GLY A 101 -6.77 -1.88 15.28
CA GLY A 101 -5.49 -2.39 14.79
C GLY A 101 -5.54 -2.98 13.39
N ASN A 102 -6.71 -2.90 12.72
CA ASN A 102 -6.88 -3.29 11.32
C ASN A 102 -5.97 -2.49 10.41
N VAL A 103 -5.45 -3.14 9.37
CA VAL A 103 -4.48 -2.53 8.44
C VAL A 103 -5.08 -2.48 7.05
N ALA A 104 -5.35 -1.27 6.54
CA ALA A 104 -5.72 -1.06 5.15
C ALA A 104 -4.47 -0.90 4.29
N VAL A 105 -4.37 -1.68 3.21
CA VAL A 105 -3.23 -1.70 2.29
C VAL A 105 -3.70 -1.56 0.86
N GLY A 106 -2.94 -0.79 0.09
CA GLY A 106 -3.15 -0.67 -1.34
C GLY A 106 -2.41 -1.76 -2.08
N VAL A 107 -3.01 -2.26 -3.15
CA VAL A 107 -2.43 -3.30 -4.00
C VAL A 107 -2.60 -2.88 -5.45
N ILE A 108 -1.51 -2.91 -6.21
CA ILE A 108 -1.51 -2.70 -7.65
C ILE A 108 -1.77 -4.06 -8.30
N LEU A 109 -2.85 -4.16 -9.06
CA LEU A 109 -3.32 -5.38 -9.74
C LEU A 109 -2.76 -5.47 -11.17
N GLN A 110 -2.70 -4.33 -11.87
CA GLN A 110 -2.11 -4.21 -13.19
C GLN A 110 -1.50 -2.81 -13.36
N GLU A 111 -0.42 -2.74 -14.13
CA GLU A 111 0.11 -1.47 -14.63
C GLU A 111 -0.32 -1.27 -16.07
N CYS A 112 -0.99 -0.14 -16.33
CA CYS A 112 -1.44 0.29 -17.63
C CYS A 112 -0.53 1.43 -18.13
N VAL A 113 -0.65 1.78 -19.41
CA VAL A 113 -0.04 3.01 -19.92
C VAL A 113 -0.69 4.20 -19.21
N GLU A 114 0.11 5.01 -18.53
CA GLU A 114 -0.29 6.24 -17.82
C GLU A 114 -1.22 6.08 -16.60
N THR A 115 -1.64 4.86 -16.24
CA THR A 115 -2.50 4.61 -15.08
C THR A 115 -2.28 3.21 -14.51
N GLN A 116 -2.88 2.92 -13.37
CA GLN A 116 -2.82 1.63 -12.70
C GLN A 116 -4.24 1.17 -12.37
N LEU A 117 -4.42 -0.15 -12.40
CA LEU A 117 -5.58 -0.77 -11.79
C LEU A 117 -5.19 -1.25 -10.40
N SER A 118 -5.87 -0.75 -9.39
CA SER A 118 -5.56 -0.97 -7.98
C SER A 118 -6.76 -1.56 -7.22
N ALA A 119 -6.50 -2.04 -6.02
CA ALA A 119 -7.51 -2.39 -5.03
C ALA A 119 -7.00 -2.08 -3.62
N VAL A 120 -7.93 -2.02 -2.67
CA VAL A 120 -7.62 -1.88 -1.24
C VAL A 120 -8.10 -3.12 -0.50
N PHE A 121 -7.25 -3.63 0.39
CA PHE A 121 -7.55 -4.75 1.26
C PHE A 121 -7.40 -4.31 2.72
N VAL A 122 -8.27 -4.79 3.59
CA VAL A 122 -8.14 -4.65 5.04
C VAL A 122 -7.69 -5.98 5.63
N ILE A 123 -6.55 -5.95 6.30
CA ILE A 123 -5.96 -7.07 7.01
C ILE A 123 -6.37 -6.95 8.48
N ASP A 124 -7.09 -7.96 8.97
CA ASP A 124 -7.42 -8.14 10.39
C ASP A 124 -6.36 -9.06 11.02
N PRO A 125 -5.46 -8.55 11.90
CA PRO A 125 -4.45 -9.37 12.55
C PRO A 125 -5.07 -10.29 13.60
N GLN A 126 -4.89 -11.60 13.45
CA GLN A 126 -5.42 -12.60 14.37
C GLN A 126 -4.31 -13.33 15.13
N GLY A 127 -4.68 -14.00 16.22
CA GLY A 127 -3.76 -14.73 17.11
C GLY A 127 -3.12 -15.96 16.47
N GLY A 128 -2.34 -15.80 15.41
CA GLY A 128 -1.69 -16.87 14.65
C GLY A 128 -1.75 -16.69 13.12
N GLY A 129 -2.40 -15.63 12.63
CA GLY A 129 -2.58 -15.37 11.21
C GLY A 129 -3.25 -14.03 10.93
N HIS A 130 -4.01 -13.98 9.85
CA HIS A 130 -4.81 -12.81 9.50
C HIS A 130 -6.03 -13.22 8.67
N ALA A 131 -7.07 -12.40 8.73
CA ALA A 131 -8.15 -12.42 7.73
C ALA A 131 -7.96 -11.27 6.73
N LEU A 132 -8.36 -11.51 5.49
CA LEU A 132 -8.27 -10.54 4.39
C LEU A 132 -9.68 -10.17 3.91
N TYR A 133 -9.98 -8.88 4.00
CA TYR A 133 -11.24 -8.30 3.54
C TYR A 133 -10.97 -7.37 2.36
N ARG A 134 -11.79 -7.46 1.32
CA ARG A 134 -11.65 -6.63 0.12
C ARG A 134 -12.54 -5.41 0.28
N VAL A 135 -12.00 -4.24 -0.02
CA VAL A 135 -12.79 -3.01 -0.10
C VAL A 135 -13.57 -3.04 -1.41
N GLN A 136 -14.88 -2.95 -1.32
CA GLN A 136 -15.78 -3.04 -2.47
C GLN A 136 -16.16 -1.65 -2.97
N VAL A 137 -15.67 -1.30 -4.15
CA VAL A 137 -16.12 -0.11 -4.88
C VAL A 137 -17.41 -0.45 -5.60
N PRO A 138 -18.52 0.29 -5.38
CA PRO A 138 -19.77 0.07 -6.09
C PRO A 138 -19.71 0.61 -7.53
N GLY A 139 -20.68 0.21 -8.34
CA GLY A 139 -20.84 0.69 -9.71
C GLY A 139 -22.16 0.23 -10.31
N GLU A 140 -22.30 0.25 -11.63
CA GLU A 140 -23.62 0.12 -12.28
C GLU A 140 -24.39 -1.15 -11.93
N ARG A 141 -23.70 -2.26 -11.68
CA ARG A 141 -24.28 -3.57 -11.35
C ARG A 141 -24.08 -3.90 -9.87
N VAL A 142 -25.06 -4.60 -9.29
CA VAL A 142 -24.98 -5.13 -7.93
C VAL A 142 -23.84 -6.15 -7.83
N LEU A 143 -22.97 -5.96 -6.84
CA LEU A 143 -21.88 -6.88 -6.51
C LEU A 143 -22.47 -8.19 -5.97
N GLN A 144 -22.08 -9.31 -6.57
CA GLN A 144 -22.69 -10.63 -6.27
C GLN A 144 -22.12 -11.28 -4.99
N ASP A 145 -20.89 -10.90 -4.61
CA ASP A 145 -20.15 -11.46 -3.50
C ASP A 145 -19.13 -10.42 -2.96
N GLU A 146 -18.53 -10.71 -1.81
CA GLU A 146 -17.49 -9.91 -1.16
C GLU A 146 -16.12 -9.92 -1.88
N PHE A 147 -15.98 -10.73 -2.94
CA PHE A 147 -14.76 -10.86 -3.73
C PHE A 147 -14.78 -9.98 -4.99
N THR A 148 -15.89 -9.29 -5.24
CA THR A 148 -16.15 -8.53 -6.46
C THR A 148 -16.17 -7.03 -6.20
N THR A 149 -15.59 -6.23 -7.11
CA THR A 149 -15.52 -4.77 -7.03
C THR A 149 -15.54 -4.12 -8.42
N TYR A 150 -15.92 -2.85 -8.48
CA TYR A 150 -15.62 -1.96 -9.60
C TYR A 150 -14.15 -1.48 -9.57
N PRO A 151 -13.61 -1.02 -10.71
CA PRO A 151 -12.18 -0.75 -10.83
C PRO A 151 -11.81 0.51 -10.05
N MET A 152 -10.76 0.40 -9.24
CA MET A 152 -10.09 1.55 -8.64
C MET A 152 -8.82 1.84 -9.44
N ARG A 153 -8.62 3.12 -9.78
CA ARG A 153 -7.49 3.55 -10.61
C ARG A 153 -6.26 3.85 -9.77
N ASP A 154 -5.55 4.94 -10.07
CA ASP A 154 -4.30 5.33 -9.44
C ASP A 154 -4.50 5.60 -7.96
N LEU A 155 -4.05 4.68 -7.12
CA LEU A 155 -4.14 4.84 -5.68
C LEU A 155 -3.14 5.91 -5.23
N ILE A 156 -3.61 6.88 -4.45
CA ILE A 156 -2.79 8.00 -3.98
C ILE A 156 -2.50 7.85 -2.48
N ASN A 157 -3.54 7.59 -1.67
CA ASN A 157 -3.39 7.50 -0.22
C ASN A 157 -4.49 6.63 0.41
N ILE A 158 -4.17 5.97 1.52
CA ILE A 158 -5.07 5.19 2.35
C ILE A 158 -4.86 5.63 3.80
N GLY A 159 -5.94 5.90 4.50
CA GLY A 159 -5.89 6.22 5.92
C GLY A 159 -7.21 5.99 6.63
N TYR A 160 -7.19 6.15 7.94
CA TYR A 160 -8.38 6.10 8.77
C TYR A 160 -8.63 7.46 9.42
N LEU A 161 -9.90 7.89 9.43
CA LEU A 161 -10.39 8.99 10.24
C LEU A 161 -11.42 8.44 11.22
N GLY A 162 -11.05 8.35 12.50
CA GLY A 162 -11.80 7.49 13.42
C GLY A 162 -11.72 6.03 12.94
N ASN A 163 -12.88 5.42 12.70
CA ASN A 163 -13.00 4.06 12.16
C ASN A 163 -13.39 4.04 10.68
N ASP A 164 -13.54 5.22 10.06
CA ASP A 164 -13.88 5.33 8.66
C ASP A 164 -12.60 5.20 7.84
N LEU A 165 -12.60 4.28 6.88
CA LEU A 165 -11.53 4.09 5.93
C LEU A 165 -11.68 5.11 4.80
N LEU A 166 -10.61 5.87 4.58
CA LEU A 166 -10.49 6.87 3.52
C LEU A 166 -9.52 6.36 2.46
N VAL A 167 -9.98 6.32 1.22
CA VAL A 167 -9.18 5.90 0.06
C VAL A 167 -9.14 7.04 -0.95
N LYS A 168 -7.98 7.68 -1.09
CA LYS A 168 -7.74 8.69 -2.11
C LYS A 168 -7.18 8.03 -3.36
N HIS A 169 -7.79 8.30 -4.50
CA HIS A 169 -7.36 7.79 -5.80
C HIS A 169 -7.53 8.86 -6.89
N GLY A 170 -6.92 8.64 -8.05
CA GLY A 170 -6.97 9.55 -9.20
C GLY A 170 -6.97 8.83 -10.53
N ASP A 171 -6.74 9.59 -11.59
CA ASP A 171 -6.54 9.08 -12.94
C ASP A 171 -5.43 9.85 -13.68
N ALA A 172 -5.12 9.38 -14.90
CA ALA A 172 -4.12 9.97 -15.79
C ALA A 172 -4.39 11.45 -16.15
N SER A 173 -5.62 11.94 -16.02
CA SER A 173 -5.94 13.35 -16.29
C SER A 173 -5.52 14.31 -15.16
N GLY A 174 -5.17 13.78 -13.99
CA GLY A 174 -4.89 14.56 -12.80
C GLY A 174 -6.12 14.80 -11.91
N SER A 175 -7.29 14.26 -12.28
CA SER A 175 -8.45 14.24 -11.40
C SER A 175 -8.17 13.37 -10.16
N ALA A 176 -8.73 13.74 -9.01
CA ALA A 176 -8.56 12.99 -7.77
C ALA A 176 -9.81 13.02 -6.90
N ALA A 177 -10.14 11.90 -6.26
CA ALA A 177 -11.27 11.77 -5.36
C ALA A 177 -10.91 10.98 -4.10
N ILE A 178 -11.69 11.18 -3.04
CA ILE A 178 -11.63 10.39 -1.80
C ILE A 178 -12.92 9.60 -1.68
N MET A 179 -12.81 8.28 -1.63
CA MET A 179 -13.88 7.38 -1.24
C MET A 179 -13.85 7.15 0.28
N VAL A 180 -15.03 7.09 0.88
CA VAL A 180 -15.24 6.88 2.32
C VAL A 180 -15.94 5.55 2.51
N PHE A 181 -15.40 4.72 3.41
CA PHE A 181 -15.99 3.45 3.82
C PHE A 181 -16.21 3.48 5.32
N THR A 182 -17.46 3.30 5.75
CA THR A 182 -17.84 3.32 7.17
C THR A 182 -17.86 1.90 7.73
N PRO A 183 -17.65 1.71 9.04
CA PRO A 183 -17.72 0.39 9.66
C PRO A 183 -19.02 -0.35 9.33
N SER A 184 -18.89 -1.61 8.96
CA SER A 184 -20.00 -2.52 8.68
C SER A 184 -19.71 -3.88 9.32
N GLY A 185 -20.48 -4.92 8.99
CA GLY A 185 -20.25 -6.29 9.48
C GLY A 185 -18.87 -6.87 9.17
N THR A 186 -18.01 -6.18 8.39
CA THR A 186 -16.62 -6.58 8.13
C THR A 186 -15.63 -5.41 8.33
N PRO A 187 -14.34 -5.70 8.60
CA PRO A 187 -13.28 -4.68 8.68
C PRO A 187 -13.10 -3.80 7.43
N ALA A 188 -13.48 -4.27 6.25
CA ALA A 188 -13.42 -3.45 5.02
C ALA A 188 -14.48 -2.34 4.97
N GLY A 189 -15.49 -2.42 5.85
CA GLY A 189 -16.57 -1.46 5.91
C GLY A 189 -17.53 -1.57 4.72
N GLN A 190 -18.37 -0.56 4.57
CA GLN A 190 -19.27 -0.37 3.45
C GLN A 190 -19.06 1.01 2.84
N TYR A 191 -19.16 1.11 1.51
CA TYR A 191 -19.06 2.39 0.82
C TYR A 191 -20.13 3.35 1.32
N ALA A 192 -19.71 4.55 1.74
CA ALA A 192 -20.59 5.58 2.29
C ALA A 192 -20.67 6.83 1.40
N GLY A 193 -19.68 7.04 0.53
CA GLY A 193 -19.69 8.17 -0.39
C GLY A 193 -18.33 8.45 -1.02
N CYS A 194 -18.32 9.40 -1.93
CA CYS A 194 -17.11 9.85 -2.61
C CYS A 194 -17.14 11.36 -2.85
N VAL A 195 -15.98 12.00 -2.69
CA VAL A 195 -15.83 13.44 -2.87
C VAL A 195 -14.64 13.72 -3.78
N TYR A 196 -14.88 14.47 -4.86
CA TYR A 196 -13.80 14.98 -5.71
C TYR A 196 -12.97 16.02 -4.94
N THR A 197 -11.65 15.83 -4.99
CA THR A 197 -10.66 16.76 -4.42
C THR A 197 -9.93 17.58 -5.47
N ALA A 198 -9.91 17.10 -6.72
CA ALA A 198 -9.46 17.82 -7.91
C ALA A 198 -10.22 17.28 -9.13
N ILE A 199 -10.57 18.16 -10.07
CA ILE A 199 -11.21 17.81 -11.33
C ILE A 199 -10.49 18.59 -12.42
N GLU A 200 -9.78 17.87 -13.29
CA GLU A 200 -9.15 18.45 -14.48
C GLU A 200 -10.01 18.13 -15.70
N GLU A 201 -10.14 16.84 -16.05
CA GLU A 201 -11.00 16.37 -17.14
C GLU A 201 -11.93 15.22 -16.70
N GLY A 202 -13.21 15.33 -17.09
CA GLY A 202 -14.22 14.29 -16.87
C GLY A 202 -14.68 14.12 -15.42
N ARG A 203 -15.64 13.19 -15.23
CA ARG A 203 -16.15 12.74 -13.93
C ARG A 203 -16.33 11.23 -14.00
N GLY A 204 -15.36 10.47 -13.50
CA GLY A 204 -15.41 9.00 -13.52
C GLY A 204 -14.70 8.33 -12.35
N LEU A 205 -14.28 9.09 -11.33
CA LEU A 205 -13.60 8.54 -10.15
C LEU A 205 -14.59 8.16 -9.06
N CYS A 206 -15.59 9.01 -8.81
CA CYS A 206 -16.64 8.68 -7.86
C CYS A 206 -17.69 7.75 -8.50
N PRO A 207 -18.02 6.62 -7.85
CA PRO A 207 -19.17 5.81 -8.22
C PRO A 207 -20.46 6.64 -8.24
N PRO A 208 -21.42 6.31 -9.11
CA PRO A 208 -22.71 6.99 -9.15
C PRO A 208 -23.49 6.79 -7.85
N ASP A 209 -24.15 7.85 -7.37
CA ASP A 209 -24.89 7.87 -6.09
C ASP A 209 -26.01 6.82 -6.01
N SER A 210 -26.51 6.35 -7.16
CA SER A 210 -27.61 5.38 -7.27
C SER A 210 -27.29 3.95 -6.81
N VAL A 211 -26.06 3.69 -6.34
CA VAL A 211 -25.57 2.34 -5.99
C VAL A 211 -25.17 2.24 -4.51
N ALA A 212 -25.16 3.34 -3.77
CA ALA A 212 -24.97 3.31 -2.32
C ALA A 212 -26.31 2.97 -1.63
N ASN A 213 -26.68 1.69 -1.58
CA ASN A 213 -27.80 1.19 -0.78
C ASN A 213 -27.32 0.18 0.25
#